data_AF-A0A7S4DWA1-F1
#
_entry.id   AF-A0A7S4DWA1-F1
#
_cell.length_a   1.000
_cell.length_b   1.000
_cell.length_c   1.000
_cell.angle_alpha   90.00
_cell.angle_beta   90.00
_cell.angle_gamma   90.00
#
_symmetry.space_group_name_H-M   'P 1'
#
loop_
_entity.id
_entity.type
_entity.pdbx_description
1 polymer ?
#
loop_
_entity_poly.entity_id
_entity_poly.type
_entity_poly.pdbx_seq_one_letter_code
_entity_poly.pdbx_strand_id
1 'polypeptide(L)'
;LFCRLMGRGQGEREYSDEDEDDRDVDSRSEEEHRGKDKKKKKKKKKDKKDKKKKKKRKRETEEKDVRDDDQMEAGDDKGEEDEKDGKIVEDNSAEGKTRGASKSKEEESVPPPPPEPQKDEGILTADVIKYLSKGSYRVPRWARMPTHRKALFEVRKKDEVVDWVALGNSPSIIFGRTKELVDHQMAHASISRQHAAVVHDKHGRIQLIDLKSSHGVYVNRRRIKPNRPHRLRERDCVTFGGSSRVYELHYRMDGGNSKAASDDEPLEFSDDEKPKKKKARKEKTKERVRCSHILVKHRGSRRPSSWREVTITISEEEALEKIKDFRKQLVDAGSQLPDIFGKIAEKFSDCSSAKSAGDLGFFGRRRMQKPFEDASFALSIGELSEPVRTESGIHIILRTG
;
A
#
# COMPACT_ATOMS: atom_id res chain seq x y z
N LEU A 1 18.46 -49.59 60.24
CA LEU A 1 18.08 -49.19 61.62
C LEU A 1 17.35 -47.85 61.54
N PHE A 2 16.34 -47.46 62.33
CA PHE A 2 15.38 -48.13 63.25
C PHE A 2 14.52 -46.96 63.87
N CYS A 3 13.19 -46.92 64.02
CA CYS A 3 11.99 -47.67 63.58
C CYS A 3 10.85 -46.61 63.38
N ARG A 4 9.68 -46.82 62.74
CA ARG A 4 8.61 -47.85 62.75
C ARG A 4 7.67 -47.77 63.99
N LEU A 5 6.35 -47.97 63.74
CA LEU A 5 5.18 -48.02 64.65
C LEU A 5 4.47 -46.68 64.99
N MET A 6 3.14 -46.57 65.18
CA MET A 6 1.94 -47.38 64.78
C MET A 6 0.61 -46.60 65.06
N GLY A 7 -0.55 -47.09 64.56
CA GLY A 7 -1.92 -46.56 64.84
C GLY A 7 -2.52 -45.75 63.68
N ARG A 8 -3.63 -46.06 62.96
CA ARG A 8 -4.81 -46.96 63.03
C ARG A 8 -6.07 -46.47 63.80
N GLY A 9 -7.24 -46.65 63.14
CA GLY A 9 -8.58 -46.17 63.49
C GLY A 9 -9.26 -45.56 62.25
N GLN A 10 -9.82 -46.31 61.30
CA GLN A 10 -11.10 -47.05 61.28
C GLN A 10 -12.36 -46.19 61.50
N GLY A 11 -13.34 -46.37 60.61
CA GLY A 11 -14.59 -45.61 60.51
C GLY A 11 -15.32 -45.99 59.23
N GLU A 12 -16.13 -47.05 59.30
CA GLU A 12 -16.82 -47.66 58.15
C GLU A 12 -18.14 -46.96 57.81
N ARG A 13 -18.56 -47.03 56.54
CA ARG A 13 -19.97 -47.02 56.14
C ARG A 13 -20.15 -47.61 54.75
N GLU A 14 -20.96 -48.66 54.68
CA GLU A 14 -21.40 -49.29 53.45
C GLU A 14 -22.57 -48.49 52.82
N TYR A 15 -22.69 -48.56 51.50
CA TYR A 15 -23.99 -48.67 50.84
C TYR A 15 -23.82 -49.50 49.56
N SER A 16 -24.91 -50.14 49.11
CA SER A 16 -24.88 -51.34 48.26
C SER A 16 -24.80 -51.09 46.75
N ASP A 17 -24.49 -52.18 46.04
CA ASP A 17 -24.55 -52.36 44.58
C ASP A 17 -26.01 -52.41 44.03
N GLU A 18 -26.15 -52.95 42.81
CA GLU A 18 -27.30 -52.89 41.86
C GLU A 18 -27.26 -51.60 41.00
N ASP A 19 -27.24 -51.62 39.65
CA ASP A 19 -27.51 -52.69 38.67
C ASP A 19 -26.32 -53.00 37.70
N GLU A 20 -26.30 -54.21 37.13
CA GLU A 20 -25.47 -54.61 35.96
C GLU A 20 -26.30 -54.74 34.66
N ASP A 21 -25.61 -55.01 33.54
CA ASP A 21 -26.14 -55.51 32.26
C ASP A 21 -27.03 -54.57 31.40
N ASP A 22 -26.44 -53.98 30.35
CA ASP A 22 -26.80 -54.42 28.99
C ASP A 22 -25.64 -54.27 27.98
N ARG A 23 -25.71 -54.99 26.85
CA ARG A 23 -24.52 -55.59 26.20
C ARG A 23 -24.08 -55.05 24.83
N ASP A 24 -22.84 -55.39 24.49
CA ASP A 24 -22.09 -55.12 23.25
C ASP A 24 -22.84 -55.31 21.92
N VAL A 25 -23.20 -54.21 21.22
CA VAL A 25 -23.41 -54.21 19.76
C VAL A 25 -22.99 -52.89 19.08
N ASP A 26 -21.73 -52.77 18.64
CA ASP A 26 -21.33 -52.45 17.24
C ASP A 26 -19.82 -52.24 17.12
N SER A 27 -19.09 -53.34 16.91
CA SER A 27 -17.66 -53.34 16.58
C SER A 27 -17.39 -53.75 15.11
N ARG A 28 -18.43 -53.82 14.26
CA ARG A 28 -18.34 -54.34 12.89
C ARG A 28 -18.48 -53.31 11.78
N SER A 29 -18.91 -52.08 12.08
CA SER A 29 -19.10 -51.01 11.10
C SER A 29 -17.80 -50.32 10.62
N GLU A 30 -16.71 -50.32 11.42
CA GLU A 30 -15.49 -49.54 11.12
C GLU A 30 -14.58 -50.11 10.00
N GLU A 31 -14.42 -51.44 9.89
CA GLU A 31 -13.43 -52.04 8.97
C GLU A 31 -13.80 -51.88 7.48
N GLU A 32 -15.09 -52.02 7.17
CA GLU A 32 -15.67 -51.82 5.83
C GLU A 32 -15.30 -50.44 5.25
N HIS A 33 -15.36 -49.39 6.07
CA HIS A 33 -15.05 -48.02 5.65
C HIS A 33 -13.55 -47.83 5.37
N ARG A 34 -12.67 -48.40 6.20
CA ARG A 34 -11.21 -48.36 5.99
C ARG A 34 -10.78 -49.06 4.67
N GLY A 35 -11.49 -50.09 4.23
CA GLY A 35 -11.26 -50.76 2.96
C GLY A 35 -11.57 -49.88 1.73
N LYS A 36 -12.75 -49.26 1.72
CA LYS A 36 -13.26 -48.45 0.60
C LYS A 36 -12.36 -47.24 0.30
N ASP A 37 -11.82 -46.58 1.32
CA ASP A 37 -10.98 -45.39 1.15
C ASP A 37 -9.54 -45.70 0.68
N LYS A 38 -8.97 -46.85 1.07
CA LYS A 38 -7.69 -47.34 0.53
C LYS A 38 -7.79 -47.56 -0.99
N LYS A 39 -8.91 -48.10 -1.48
CA LYS A 39 -9.21 -48.27 -2.93
C LYS A 39 -9.33 -46.91 -3.64
N LYS A 40 -10.04 -45.95 -3.03
CA LYS A 40 -10.24 -44.57 -3.53
C LYS A 40 -8.91 -43.79 -3.65
N LYS A 41 -8.01 -43.92 -2.66
CA LYS A 41 -6.65 -43.33 -2.68
C LYS A 41 -5.74 -43.96 -3.74
N LYS A 42 -5.82 -45.28 -4.00
CA LYS A 42 -5.07 -45.94 -5.10
C LYS A 42 -5.50 -45.43 -6.48
N LYS A 43 -6.81 -45.29 -6.76
CA LYS A 43 -7.31 -44.76 -8.05
C LYS A 43 -6.79 -43.35 -8.34
N LYS A 44 -6.95 -42.41 -7.40
CA LYS A 44 -6.43 -41.02 -7.52
C LYS A 44 -4.91 -40.93 -7.75
N LYS A 45 -4.11 -41.90 -7.31
CA LYS A 45 -2.66 -41.96 -7.62
C LYS A 45 -2.40 -42.38 -9.07
N LYS A 46 -3.19 -43.31 -9.64
CA LYS A 46 -3.08 -43.73 -11.06
C LYS A 46 -3.42 -42.56 -11.98
N ASP A 47 -4.58 -41.92 -11.77
CA ASP A 47 -5.06 -40.78 -12.57
C ASP A 47 -4.05 -39.62 -12.64
N LYS A 48 -3.32 -39.36 -11.54
CA LYS A 48 -2.24 -38.36 -11.50
C LYS A 48 -0.99 -38.79 -12.29
N LYS A 49 -0.63 -40.08 -12.27
CA LYS A 49 0.51 -40.62 -13.05
C LYS A 49 0.23 -40.50 -14.56
N ASP A 50 -0.98 -40.85 -14.97
CA ASP A 50 -1.37 -40.82 -16.39
C ASP A 50 -1.53 -39.39 -16.92
N LYS A 51 -2.09 -38.45 -16.14
CA LYS A 51 -2.05 -37.02 -16.48
C LYS A 51 -0.62 -36.46 -16.58
N LYS A 52 0.33 -36.91 -15.73
CA LYS A 52 1.75 -36.51 -15.85
C LYS A 52 2.38 -37.10 -17.13
N LYS A 53 2.08 -38.35 -17.49
CA LYS A 53 2.57 -39.00 -18.72
C LYS A 53 2.04 -38.31 -19.99
N LYS A 54 0.74 -37.97 -20.03
CA LYS A 54 0.15 -37.22 -21.16
C LYS A 54 0.71 -35.80 -21.29
N LYS A 55 1.05 -35.14 -20.17
CA LYS A 55 1.70 -33.80 -20.20
C LYS A 55 3.19 -33.84 -20.57
N LYS A 56 3.92 -34.95 -20.34
CA LYS A 56 5.29 -35.09 -20.89
C LYS A 56 5.24 -35.22 -22.42
N ARG A 57 4.40 -36.13 -22.93
CA ARG A 57 4.25 -36.35 -24.38
C ARG A 57 3.92 -35.09 -25.18
N LYS A 58 3.05 -34.19 -24.69
CA LYS A 58 2.76 -32.93 -25.42
C LYS A 58 4.00 -32.04 -25.56
N ARG A 59 4.84 -31.94 -24.52
CA ARG A 59 6.11 -31.20 -24.60
C ARG A 59 7.10 -31.86 -25.56
N GLU A 60 7.17 -33.18 -25.54
CA GLU A 60 7.97 -33.98 -26.50
C GLU A 60 7.44 -33.91 -27.95
N THR A 61 6.31 -33.21 -28.18
CA THR A 61 5.83 -32.78 -29.51
C THR A 61 6.19 -31.31 -29.75
N GLU A 62 5.80 -30.43 -28.81
CA GLU A 62 6.08 -28.98 -28.82
C GLU A 62 7.58 -28.60 -28.89
N GLU A 63 8.51 -29.52 -28.57
CA GLU A 63 9.98 -29.36 -28.68
C GLU A 63 10.58 -29.94 -30.00
N LYS A 64 9.74 -30.52 -30.87
CA LYS A 64 10.10 -30.94 -32.24
C LYS A 64 9.68 -29.91 -33.28
N ASP A 65 8.45 -29.40 -33.15
CA ASP A 65 7.83 -28.41 -34.05
C ASP A 65 8.54 -27.02 -34.08
N VAL A 66 9.76 -26.92 -33.54
CA VAL A 66 10.60 -25.71 -33.40
C VAL A 66 12.05 -26.00 -33.86
N ARG A 67 12.28 -27.08 -34.61
CA ARG A 67 13.63 -27.46 -35.11
C ARG A 67 13.73 -27.53 -36.64
N ASP A 68 12.60 -27.40 -37.33
CA ASP A 68 12.52 -27.58 -38.78
C ASP A 68 12.50 -26.22 -39.54
N ASP A 69 12.54 -25.09 -38.82
CA ASP A 69 12.59 -23.71 -39.39
C ASP A 69 14.03 -23.13 -39.52
N ASP A 70 15.03 -23.68 -38.81
CA ASP A 70 16.41 -23.12 -38.72
C ASP A 70 17.38 -23.64 -39.82
N GLN A 71 16.89 -24.06 -41.00
CA GLN A 71 17.74 -24.58 -42.11
C GLN A 71 17.35 -24.09 -43.52
N MET A 72 17.52 -22.79 -43.77
CA MET A 72 17.74 -22.13 -45.08
C MET A 72 18.14 -20.68 -44.74
N GLU A 73 19.17 -20.04 -45.31
CA GLU A 73 19.94 -20.28 -46.55
C GLU A 73 21.47 -20.12 -46.32
N ALA A 74 22.30 -20.61 -47.24
CA ALA A 74 23.74 -20.30 -47.33
C ALA A 74 24.28 -20.56 -48.76
N GLY A 75 25.18 -19.69 -49.24
CA GLY A 75 25.70 -19.67 -50.61
C GLY A 75 24.75 -18.95 -51.59
N ASP A 76 25.22 -18.26 -52.63
CA ASP A 76 26.58 -17.89 -53.04
C ASP A 76 26.51 -16.62 -53.91
N ASP A 77 27.47 -15.71 -53.81
CA ASP A 77 27.91 -14.92 -54.98
C ASP A 77 29.36 -14.41 -54.82
N LYS A 78 29.96 -13.98 -55.93
CA LYS A 78 31.38 -13.60 -56.06
C LYS A 78 31.51 -12.15 -56.52
N GLY A 79 32.58 -11.48 -56.10
CA GLY A 79 32.94 -10.15 -56.58
C GLY A 79 34.19 -9.64 -55.89
N GLU A 80 35.31 -9.64 -56.60
CA GLU A 80 36.60 -9.11 -56.18
C GLU A 80 37.01 -8.03 -57.20
N GLU A 81 37.87 -7.09 -56.78
CA GLU A 81 38.49 -6.05 -57.65
C GLU A 81 37.49 -4.96 -58.19
N ASP A 82 37.88 -3.71 -58.51
CA ASP A 82 39.23 -3.12 -58.52
C ASP A 82 39.28 -1.58 -58.23
N GLU A 83 40.48 -1.03 -58.35
CA GLU A 83 41.00 0.32 -58.10
C GLU A 83 40.34 1.58 -58.73
N LYS A 84 40.62 2.72 -58.06
CA LYS A 84 41.07 4.04 -58.57
C LYS A 84 40.09 5.15 -59.02
N ASP A 85 40.64 6.36 -58.83
CA ASP A 85 40.36 7.68 -59.43
C ASP A 85 38.94 8.28 -59.32
N GLY A 86 38.75 9.61 -59.32
CA GLY A 86 39.72 10.70 -59.28
C GLY A 86 39.28 11.90 -60.14
N LYS A 87 39.42 13.14 -59.61
CA LYS A 87 39.06 14.43 -60.25
C LYS A 87 37.55 14.66 -60.53
N ILE A 88 37.07 15.86 -60.90
CA ILE A 88 37.24 17.30 -60.52
C ILE A 88 36.41 18.11 -61.54
N VAL A 89 35.93 19.33 -61.19
CA VAL A 89 35.12 20.29 -62.00
C VAL A 89 33.78 19.77 -62.56
N GLU A 90 32.79 20.58 -62.94
CA GLU A 90 32.17 21.86 -62.51
C GLU A 90 31.18 22.23 -63.66
N ASP A 91 30.19 23.06 -63.33
CA ASP A 91 29.52 24.02 -64.23
C ASP A 91 28.64 23.60 -65.44
N ASN A 92 27.44 24.23 -65.45
CA ASN A 92 26.70 24.78 -66.59
C ASN A 92 26.07 23.83 -67.63
N SER A 93 24.93 24.16 -68.25
CA SER A 93 23.86 25.16 -67.98
C SER A 93 22.61 24.83 -68.83
N ALA A 94 21.52 25.61 -68.72
CA ALA A 94 20.52 26.02 -69.74
C ALA A 94 19.99 24.99 -70.82
N GLU A 95 18.76 25.06 -71.36
CA GLU A 95 17.69 26.06 -71.31
C GLU A 95 16.32 25.47 -71.76
N GLY A 96 15.20 25.95 -71.19
CA GLY A 96 13.87 25.92 -71.83
C GLY A 96 13.12 24.57 -71.94
N LYS A 97 11.86 24.54 -72.43
CA LYS A 97 10.96 25.68 -72.69
C LYS A 97 9.46 25.27 -72.70
N THR A 98 8.69 25.85 -71.75
CA THR A 98 7.27 26.27 -71.85
C THR A 98 6.14 25.33 -72.34
N ARG A 99 5.06 25.27 -71.53
CA ARG A 99 3.60 25.20 -71.84
C ARG A 99 2.91 24.13 -70.96
N GLY A 100 1.80 24.39 -70.25
CA GLY A 100 1.11 25.66 -70.00
C GLY A 100 -0.42 25.51 -69.91
N ALA A 101 -0.96 25.21 -68.73
CA ALA A 101 -2.40 25.23 -68.44
C ALA A 101 -2.65 25.48 -66.93
N SER A 102 -3.76 26.11 -66.58
CA SER A 102 -4.05 26.59 -65.21
C SER A 102 -5.16 25.79 -64.53
N LYS A 103 -5.05 25.52 -63.22
CA LYS A 103 -6.22 25.29 -62.36
C LYS A 103 -5.96 25.59 -60.88
N SER A 104 -6.99 26.13 -60.24
CA SER A 104 -7.30 26.17 -58.79
C SER A 104 -6.19 25.83 -57.79
N LYS A 105 -5.79 26.82 -56.98
CA LYS A 105 -5.36 26.56 -55.60
C LYS A 105 -6.58 26.07 -54.81
N GLU A 106 -6.46 24.93 -54.16
CA GLU A 106 -7.25 24.60 -52.98
C GLU A 106 -6.36 24.86 -51.76
N GLU A 107 -6.86 25.62 -50.78
CA GLU A 107 -6.16 25.76 -49.49
C GLU A 107 -6.48 24.52 -48.66
N GLU A 108 -5.61 23.52 -48.70
CA GLU A 108 -5.71 22.34 -47.84
C GLU A 108 -5.50 22.78 -46.38
N SER A 109 -6.61 22.98 -45.67
CA SER A 109 -6.61 23.43 -44.28
C SER A 109 -5.98 22.35 -43.41
N VAL A 110 -4.72 22.55 -43.01
CA VAL A 110 -3.96 21.63 -42.16
C VAL A 110 -4.83 21.23 -40.96
N PRO A 111 -5.11 19.92 -40.74
CA PRO A 111 -5.95 19.50 -39.64
C PRO A 111 -5.31 19.95 -38.32
N PRO A 112 -6.11 20.42 -37.34
CA PRO A 112 -5.57 20.89 -36.06
C PRO A 112 -4.72 19.78 -35.43
N PRO A 113 -3.58 20.12 -34.81
CA PRO A 113 -2.67 19.12 -34.25
C PRO A 113 -3.44 18.22 -33.28
N PRO A 114 -3.19 16.89 -33.29
CA PRO A 114 -3.89 15.96 -32.42
C PRO A 114 -3.77 16.47 -30.98
N PRO A 115 -4.88 16.51 -30.21
CA PRO A 115 -4.90 17.16 -28.91
C PRO A 115 -3.80 16.58 -28.03
N GLU A 116 -2.97 17.46 -27.44
CA GLU A 116 -1.81 17.04 -26.63
C GLU A 116 -2.22 15.89 -25.71
N PRO A 117 -1.45 14.80 -25.64
CA PRO A 117 -1.83 13.62 -24.88
C PRO A 117 -2.09 14.02 -23.43
N GLN A 118 -3.38 14.06 -23.07
CA GLN A 118 -3.86 14.70 -21.85
C GLN A 118 -3.01 14.24 -20.67
N LYS A 119 -2.30 15.19 -20.04
CA LYS A 119 -1.34 14.90 -18.97
C LYS A 119 -2.10 14.19 -17.85
N ASP A 120 -1.96 12.86 -17.80
CA ASP A 120 -2.82 11.96 -17.04
C ASP A 120 -2.51 12.09 -15.55
N GLU A 121 -3.07 13.12 -14.91
CA GLU A 121 -2.62 13.61 -13.61
C GLU A 121 -2.61 12.48 -12.56
N GLY A 122 -1.54 12.46 -11.76
CA GLY A 122 -1.24 11.36 -10.84
C GLY A 122 -0.47 10.17 -11.43
N ILE A 123 -0.05 10.19 -12.71
CA ILE A 123 1.32 9.78 -13.15
C ILE A 123 2.32 9.39 -12.02
N LEU A 124 2.26 8.20 -11.42
CA LEU A 124 3.36 7.71 -10.59
C LEU A 124 4.60 7.53 -11.48
N THR A 125 5.63 8.33 -11.22
CA THR A 125 6.88 8.30 -12.00
C THR A 125 7.56 6.93 -11.92
N ALA A 126 8.43 6.64 -12.90
CA ALA A 126 9.17 5.38 -12.94
C ALA A 126 9.96 5.13 -11.64
N ASP A 127 10.54 6.18 -11.05
CA ASP A 127 11.30 6.09 -9.80
C ASP A 127 10.40 5.86 -8.58
N VAL A 128 9.21 6.47 -8.52
CA VAL A 128 8.23 6.18 -7.45
C VAL A 128 7.73 4.74 -7.55
N ILE A 129 7.45 4.25 -8.77
CA ILE A 129 7.09 2.84 -9.01
C ILE A 129 8.24 1.91 -8.59
N LYS A 130 9.49 2.26 -8.90
CA LYS A 130 10.71 1.50 -8.54
C LYS A 130 10.92 1.46 -7.02
N TYR A 131 10.83 2.60 -6.33
CA TYR A 131 10.99 2.72 -4.88
C TYR A 131 9.94 1.92 -4.10
N LEU A 132 8.66 2.02 -4.49
CA LEU A 132 7.56 1.31 -3.84
C LEU A 132 7.51 -0.21 -4.17
N SER A 133 8.31 -0.68 -5.13
CA SER A 133 8.31 -2.07 -5.59
C SER A 133 9.24 -2.98 -4.76
N LYS A 134 8.78 -3.41 -3.58
CA LYS A 134 9.54 -4.31 -2.70
C LYS A 134 9.59 -5.76 -3.23
N GLY A 135 10.77 -6.39 -3.17
CA GLY A 135 10.93 -7.83 -3.42
C GLY A 135 10.53 -8.26 -4.84
N SER A 136 9.65 -9.26 -4.94
CA SER A 136 9.11 -9.75 -6.22
C SER A 136 7.81 -9.04 -6.65
N TYR A 137 7.27 -8.16 -5.82
CA TYR A 137 6.13 -7.33 -6.18
C TYR A 137 6.57 -6.12 -7.03
N ARG A 138 5.72 -5.70 -7.96
CA ARG A 138 5.89 -4.48 -8.75
C ARG A 138 4.59 -3.68 -8.66
N VAL A 139 4.71 -2.39 -8.33
CA VAL A 139 3.54 -1.51 -8.26
C VAL A 139 2.92 -1.36 -9.65
N PRO A 140 1.60 -1.57 -9.82
CA PRO A 140 0.96 -1.43 -11.12
C PRO A 140 1.04 0.01 -11.65
N ARG A 141 1.25 0.19 -12.97
CA ARG A 141 1.29 1.54 -13.60
C ARG A 141 -0.01 2.33 -13.50
N TRP A 142 -1.13 1.66 -13.23
CA TRP A 142 -2.44 2.29 -12.96
C TRP A 142 -2.63 2.72 -11.49
N ALA A 143 -1.68 2.39 -10.61
CA ALA A 143 -1.72 2.87 -9.23
C ALA A 143 -1.64 4.40 -9.20
N ARG A 144 -2.33 5.00 -8.23
CA ARG A 144 -2.54 6.45 -8.10
C ARG A 144 -2.50 6.84 -6.63
N MET A 145 -2.17 8.10 -6.34
CA MET A 145 -2.23 8.61 -4.96
C MET A 145 -3.66 8.52 -4.42
N PRO A 146 -3.87 8.14 -3.14
CA PRO A 146 -5.21 8.02 -2.59
C PRO A 146 -5.92 9.37 -2.52
N THR A 147 -7.07 9.51 -3.17
CA THR A 147 -7.96 10.68 -2.98
C THR A 147 -8.62 10.61 -1.59
N HIS A 148 -9.15 9.43 -1.23
CA HIS A 148 -9.70 9.12 0.07
C HIS A 148 -8.60 8.91 1.12
N ARG A 149 -7.90 10.00 1.50
CA ARG A 149 -6.79 10.03 2.48
C ARG A 149 -7.11 9.44 3.87
N LYS A 150 -8.38 9.12 4.15
CA LYS A 150 -8.87 8.58 5.43
C LYS A 150 -9.38 7.12 5.36
N ALA A 151 -9.13 6.41 4.26
CA ALA A 151 -9.40 4.98 4.20
C ALA A 151 -8.46 4.21 5.15
N LEU A 152 -9.00 3.19 5.84
CA LEU A 152 -8.27 2.34 6.78
C LEU A 152 -8.86 0.91 6.83
N PHE A 153 -8.10 -0.03 7.38
CA PHE A 153 -8.67 -1.25 7.95
C PHE A 153 -8.77 -1.15 9.47
N GLU A 154 -9.94 -1.41 10.03
CA GLU A 154 -10.07 -1.80 11.44
C GLU A 154 -9.69 -3.29 11.54
N VAL A 155 -8.70 -3.61 12.37
CA VAL A 155 -8.21 -4.99 12.51
C VAL A 155 -8.79 -5.60 13.77
N ARG A 156 -9.66 -6.61 13.61
CA ARG A 156 -10.33 -7.31 14.72
C ARG A 156 -9.79 -8.72 14.94
N LYS A 157 -9.82 -9.21 16.18
CA LYS A 157 -9.46 -10.58 16.56
C LYS A 157 -10.29 -11.00 17.77
N LYS A 158 -11.11 -12.06 17.66
CA LYS A 158 -12.14 -12.40 18.68
C LYS A 158 -13.01 -11.18 19.03
N ASP A 159 -13.48 -10.49 17.98
CA ASP A 159 -14.34 -9.30 18.04
C ASP A 159 -13.77 -8.05 18.74
N GLU A 160 -12.66 -8.14 19.48
CA GLU A 160 -11.84 -7.02 19.93
C GLU A 160 -11.11 -6.34 18.76
N VAL A 161 -10.99 -5.00 18.78
CA VAL A 161 -10.16 -4.23 17.85
C VAL A 161 -8.72 -4.22 18.37
N VAL A 162 -7.78 -4.72 17.57
CA VAL A 162 -6.37 -4.93 17.96
C VAL A 162 -5.35 -4.07 17.21
N ASP A 163 -5.72 -3.48 16.06
CA ASP A 163 -4.82 -2.65 15.24
C ASP A 163 -5.63 -1.78 14.25
N TRP A 164 -5.03 -0.74 13.68
CA TRP A 164 -5.64 0.17 12.71
C TRP A 164 -4.66 0.47 11.56
N VAL A 165 -4.92 -0.06 10.36
CA VAL A 165 -4.01 0.10 9.22
C VAL A 165 -4.51 1.21 8.30
N ALA A 166 -3.87 2.39 8.35
CA ALA A 166 -4.17 3.49 7.43
C ALA A 166 -3.81 3.12 5.99
N LEU A 167 -4.78 3.24 5.07
CA LEU A 167 -4.60 2.94 3.65
C LEU A 167 -4.33 4.22 2.82
N GLY A 168 -4.95 5.34 3.20
CA GLY A 168 -4.90 6.61 2.46
C GLY A 168 -3.55 7.34 2.38
N ASN A 169 -2.45 6.75 2.88
CA ASN A 169 -1.12 7.38 2.92
C ASN A 169 -0.18 6.97 1.77
N SER A 170 -0.48 5.89 1.03
CA SER A 170 0.39 5.37 -0.04
C SER A 170 -0.44 4.85 -1.21
N PRO A 171 0.00 5.00 -2.48
CA PRO A 171 -0.72 4.46 -3.63
C PRO A 171 -0.72 2.91 -3.64
N SER A 172 0.23 2.28 -2.95
CA SER A 172 0.35 0.82 -2.79
C SER A 172 0.86 0.46 -1.40
N ILE A 173 0.25 -0.53 -0.74
CA ILE A 173 0.62 -1.03 0.59
C ILE A 173 0.68 -2.55 0.55
N ILE A 174 1.84 -3.13 0.88
CA ILE A 174 2.12 -4.55 0.82
C ILE A 174 1.92 -5.17 2.21
N PHE A 175 1.20 -6.28 2.25
CA PHE A 175 0.85 -7.05 3.43
C PHE A 175 1.58 -8.41 3.40
N GLY A 176 2.23 -8.81 4.49
CA GLY A 176 2.90 -10.12 4.56
C GLY A 176 3.72 -10.35 5.84
N ARG A 177 4.49 -11.44 5.88
CA ARG A 177 5.18 -11.91 7.10
C ARG A 177 6.58 -11.31 7.32
N THR A 178 7.29 -10.92 6.26
CA THR A 178 8.71 -10.50 6.33
C THR A 178 8.82 -8.97 6.26
N LYS A 179 9.25 -8.34 7.36
CA LYS A 179 9.27 -6.88 7.56
C LYS A 179 9.92 -6.09 6.42
N GLU A 180 11.08 -6.51 5.93
CA GLU A 180 11.79 -5.81 4.84
C GLU A 180 11.02 -5.77 3.51
N LEU A 181 10.15 -6.76 3.26
CA LEU A 181 9.48 -6.94 1.98
C LEU A 181 8.06 -6.37 1.93
N VAL A 182 7.62 -5.73 3.01
CA VAL A 182 6.21 -5.32 3.22
C VAL A 182 6.13 -3.91 3.80
N ASP A 183 4.90 -3.41 3.93
CA ASP A 183 4.57 -2.16 4.62
C ASP A 183 3.82 -2.47 5.92
N HIS A 184 2.90 -3.44 5.90
CA HIS A 184 2.23 -3.97 7.09
C HIS A 184 2.66 -5.42 7.36
N GLN A 185 3.36 -5.63 8.49
CA GLN A 185 3.83 -6.95 8.90
C GLN A 185 2.76 -7.71 9.70
N MET A 186 2.43 -8.92 9.23
CA MET A 186 1.45 -9.80 9.87
C MET A 186 2.13 -11.06 10.43
N ALA A 187 2.14 -11.19 11.75
CA ALA A 187 2.74 -12.31 12.47
C ALA A 187 1.81 -13.55 12.49
N HIS A 188 1.81 -14.34 11.41
CA HIS A 188 1.17 -15.67 11.40
C HIS A 188 1.89 -16.65 10.46
N ALA A 189 1.97 -17.92 10.86
CA ALA A 189 2.71 -18.95 10.11
C ALA A 189 2.16 -19.18 8.69
N SER A 190 0.84 -19.13 8.51
CA SER A 190 0.21 -19.30 7.18
C SER A 190 0.47 -18.14 6.21
N ILE A 191 1.00 -17.02 6.68
CA ILE A 191 1.14 -15.81 5.87
C ILE A 191 2.47 -15.87 5.10
N SER A 192 2.39 -15.76 3.77
CA SER A 192 3.55 -15.66 2.88
C SER A 192 4.39 -14.39 3.13
N ARG A 193 5.69 -14.42 2.78
CA ARG A 193 6.65 -13.33 3.06
C ARG A 193 6.12 -11.98 2.57
N GLN A 194 5.70 -11.95 1.30
CA GLN A 194 4.74 -11.00 0.73
C GLN A 194 3.47 -11.82 0.44
N HIS A 195 2.29 -11.30 0.74
CA HIS A 195 1.03 -12.06 0.73
C HIS A 195 -0.06 -11.36 -0.10
N ALA A 196 -0.26 -10.07 0.14
CA ALA A 196 -1.22 -9.26 -0.60
C ALA A 196 -0.66 -7.85 -0.85
N ALA A 197 -1.22 -7.15 -1.83
CA ALA A 197 -1.07 -5.70 -1.96
C ALA A 197 -2.44 -5.03 -2.01
N VAL A 198 -2.57 -3.90 -1.34
CA VAL A 198 -3.67 -2.95 -1.48
C VAL A 198 -3.19 -1.82 -2.35
N VAL A 199 -3.92 -1.48 -3.41
CA VAL A 199 -3.53 -0.48 -4.42
C VAL A 199 -4.69 0.46 -4.70
N HIS A 200 -4.43 1.75 -4.85
CA HIS A 200 -5.45 2.74 -5.18
C HIS A 200 -5.46 3.01 -6.69
N ASP A 201 -6.65 3.04 -7.31
CA ASP A 201 -6.81 3.38 -8.74
C ASP A 201 -7.15 4.85 -8.98
N LYS A 202 -7.21 5.27 -10.26
CA LYS A 202 -7.45 6.67 -10.67
C LYS A 202 -8.80 7.27 -10.29
N HIS A 203 -9.68 6.49 -9.67
CA HIS A 203 -10.94 6.97 -9.11
C HIS A 203 -10.95 6.90 -7.58
N GLY A 204 -9.79 6.76 -6.94
CA GLY A 204 -9.66 6.63 -5.49
C GLY A 204 -10.19 5.32 -4.91
N ARG A 205 -10.43 4.31 -5.76
CA ARG A 205 -11.02 3.03 -5.35
C ARG A 205 -9.92 2.05 -4.94
N ILE A 206 -10.19 1.30 -3.88
CA ILE A 206 -9.24 0.38 -3.28
C ILE A 206 -9.32 -0.99 -3.97
N GLN A 207 -8.18 -1.48 -4.42
CA GLN A 207 -8.01 -2.75 -5.14
C GLN A 207 -7.10 -3.68 -4.34
N LEU A 208 -7.61 -4.84 -3.94
CA LEU A 208 -6.85 -5.88 -3.25
C LEU A 208 -6.30 -6.91 -4.25
N ILE A 209 -5.03 -7.28 -4.13
CA ILE A 209 -4.34 -8.22 -5.00
C ILE A 209 -3.70 -9.32 -4.15
N ASP A 210 -4.12 -10.58 -4.32
CA ASP A 210 -3.45 -11.76 -3.77
C ASP A 210 -2.15 -12.02 -4.55
N LEU A 211 -0.98 -11.89 -3.91
CA LEU A 211 0.35 -11.96 -4.54
C LEU A 211 0.83 -13.41 -4.73
N LYS A 212 -0.05 -14.29 -5.22
CA LYS A 212 0.15 -15.76 -5.25
C LYS A 212 0.49 -16.33 -3.87
N SER A 213 -0.21 -15.85 -2.84
CA SER A 213 -0.07 -16.33 -1.46
C SER A 213 -0.38 -17.83 -1.34
N SER A 214 0.34 -18.49 -0.42
CA SER A 214 0.28 -19.94 -0.25
C SER A 214 -1.09 -20.43 0.23
N HIS A 215 -1.73 -19.65 1.12
CA HIS A 215 -3.01 -19.98 1.72
C HIS A 215 -4.19 -19.18 1.15
N GLY A 216 -3.93 -18.12 0.37
CA GLY A 216 -4.96 -17.30 -0.26
C GLY A 216 -5.41 -16.11 0.57
N VAL A 217 -5.93 -15.11 -0.14
CA VAL A 217 -6.65 -13.96 0.42
C VAL A 217 -8.15 -14.15 0.24
N TYR A 218 -8.93 -13.75 1.25
CA TYR A 218 -10.38 -13.89 1.26
C TYR A 218 -11.03 -12.52 1.52
N VAL A 219 -12.12 -12.24 0.81
CA VAL A 219 -12.97 -11.04 0.99
C VAL A 219 -14.39 -11.53 1.20
N ASN A 220 -15.03 -11.11 2.29
CA ASN A 220 -16.37 -11.55 2.69
C ASN A 220 -16.50 -13.09 2.67
N ARG A 221 -15.50 -13.75 3.27
CA ARG A 221 -15.30 -15.22 3.33
C ARG A 221 -15.07 -15.93 1.97
N ARG A 222 -15.07 -15.22 0.84
CA ARG A 222 -14.82 -15.79 -0.50
C ARG A 222 -13.37 -15.56 -0.93
N ARG A 223 -12.68 -16.62 -1.40
CA ARG A 223 -11.28 -16.51 -1.85
C ARG A 223 -11.20 -15.71 -3.17
N ILE A 224 -10.33 -14.71 -3.23
CA ILE A 224 -10.08 -13.94 -4.48
C ILE A 224 -9.08 -14.67 -5.39
N LYS A 225 -9.02 -14.28 -6.68
CA LYS A 225 -8.11 -14.90 -7.66
C LYS A 225 -6.71 -14.26 -7.56
N PRO A 226 -5.62 -15.05 -7.41
CA PRO A 226 -4.25 -14.53 -7.41
C PRO A 226 -3.91 -13.67 -8.63
N ASN A 227 -3.09 -12.63 -8.41
CA ASN A 227 -2.66 -11.63 -9.39
C ASN A 227 -3.80 -10.86 -10.11
N ARG A 228 -5.06 -10.98 -9.69
CA ARG A 228 -6.18 -10.18 -10.22
C ARG A 228 -6.64 -9.15 -9.19
N PRO A 229 -6.66 -7.84 -9.54
CA PRO A 229 -7.26 -6.81 -8.71
C PRO A 229 -8.73 -7.13 -8.37
N HIS A 230 -9.06 -6.99 -7.09
CA HIS A 230 -10.40 -7.13 -6.55
C HIS A 230 -10.78 -5.84 -5.82
N ARG A 231 -11.72 -5.08 -6.39
CA ARG A 231 -12.21 -3.83 -5.81
C ARG A 231 -12.91 -4.10 -4.49
N LEU A 232 -12.43 -3.48 -3.41
CA LEU A 232 -13.09 -3.45 -2.11
C LEU A 232 -14.13 -2.32 -2.03
N ARG A 233 -15.09 -2.51 -1.11
CA ARG A 233 -16.18 -1.60 -0.75
C ARG A 233 -16.13 -1.28 0.75
N GLU A 234 -16.85 -0.24 1.15
CA GLU A 234 -17.08 0.05 2.57
C GLU A 234 -17.65 -1.19 3.28
N ARG A 235 -17.06 -1.52 4.44
CA ARG A 235 -17.34 -2.72 5.26
C ARG A 235 -16.98 -4.08 4.66
N ASP A 236 -16.19 -4.14 3.59
CA ASP A 236 -15.64 -5.42 3.13
C ASP A 236 -14.65 -5.98 4.15
N CYS A 237 -14.89 -7.23 4.58
CA CYS A 237 -14.08 -7.94 5.56
C CYS A 237 -13.04 -8.84 4.88
N VAL A 238 -11.77 -8.51 5.07
CA VAL A 238 -10.62 -9.21 4.47
C VAL A 238 -9.93 -10.14 5.48
N THR A 239 -9.53 -11.34 5.07
CA THR A 239 -8.66 -12.24 5.86
C THR A 239 -7.51 -12.82 5.02
N PHE A 240 -6.39 -13.11 5.69
CA PHE A 240 -5.12 -13.49 5.06
C PHE A 240 -4.66 -14.88 5.50
N GLY A 241 -4.78 -15.87 4.61
CA GLY A 241 -4.56 -17.28 4.91
C GLY A 241 -5.45 -17.79 6.05
N GLY A 242 -4.87 -18.57 6.96
CA GLY A 242 -5.54 -19.08 8.16
C GLY A 242 -5.38 -18.18 9.40
N SER A 243 -5.16 -16.87 9.23
CA SER A 243 -5.12 -15.93 10.36
C SER A 243 -6.53 -15.69 10.92
N SER A 244 -6.66 -15.62 12.25
CA SER A 244 -7.91 -15.24 12.94
C SER A 244 -8.12 -13.73 13.05
N ARG A 245 -7.28 -12.91 12.41
CA ARG A 245 -7.50 -11.46 12.25
C ARG A 245 -8.40 -11.18 11.05
N VAL A 246 -9.43 -10.36 11.25
CA VAL A 246 -10.30 -9.79 10.21
C VAL A 246 -9.93 -8.32 10.04
N TYR A 247 -9.94 -7.84 8.80
CA TYR A 247 -9.65 -6.46 8.43
C TYR A 247 -10.90 -5.86 7.76
N GLU A 248 -11.70 -5.07 8.47
CA GLU A 248 -12.91 -4.41 7.93
C GLU A 248 -12.52 -3.05 7.32
N LEU A 249 -12.86 -2.81 6.04
CA LEU A 249 -12.52 -1.58 5.34
C LEU A 249 -13.46 -0.43 5.73
N HIS A 250 -12.89 0.69 6.19
CA HIS A 250 -13.63 1.93 6.43
C HIS A 250 -13.02 3.14 5.71
N TYR A 251 -13.84 3.82 4.92
CA TYR A 251 -13.64 5.18 4.42
C TYR A 251 -14.21 6.17 5.44
N ARG A 252 -13.37 6.77 6.31
CA ARG A 252 -13.87 7.81 7.23
C ARG A 252 -14.22 9.08 6.44
N MET A 253 -15.51 9.32 6.23
CA MET A 253 -16.02 10.43 5.41
C MET A 253 -15.41 11.79 5.78
N ASP A 254 -15.19 12.61 4.74
CA ASP A 254 -14.85 14.02 4.86
C ASP A 254 -16.11 14.87 5.08
N GLY A 255 -16.58 14.94 6.33
CA GLY A 255 -17.51 15.97 6.80
C GLY A 255 -18.95 15.94 6.26
N GLY A 256 -19.29 15.02 5.34
CA GLY A 256 -20.64 14.87 4.81
C GLY A 256 -21.62 14.26 5.83
N ASN A 257 -22.71 14.98 6.12
CA ASN A 257 -23.81 14.49 6.96
C ASN A 257 -24.62 13.40 6.23
N SER A 258 -24.29 12.13 6.44
CA SER A 258 -25.09 11.01 5.95
C SER A 258 -26.30 10.74 6.85
N LYS A 259 -27.26 11.67 6.89
CA LYS A 259 -28.66 11.26 7.05
C LYS A 259 -29.02 10.51 5.77
N ALA A 260 -28.99 9.18 5.80
CA ALA A 260 -29.67 8.39 4.79
C ALA A 260 -31.18 8.66 4.91
N ALA A 261 -31.87 8.77 3.79
CA ALA A 261 -33.30 9.05 3.78
C ALA A 261 -34.10 7.90 4.39
N SER A 262 -35.12 8.26 5.16
CA SER A 262 -36.24 7.42 5.55
C SER A 262 -37.46 8.34 5.48
N ASP A 263 -38.03 8.44 4.29
CA ASP A 263 -39.22 9.24 4.03
C ASP A 263 -40.45 8.45 4.50
N ASP A 264 -40.95 8.80 5.69
CA ASP A 264 -42.30 8.47 6.15
C ASP A 264 -42.74 9.56 7.17
N GLU A 265 -43.84 10.22 6.86
CA GLU A 265 -44.56 11.25 7.64
C GLU A 265 -45.47 10.56 8.70
N PRO A 266 -45.99 11.22 9.78
CA PRO A 266 -46.65 12.52 9.69
C PRO A 266 -46.45 13.57 10.80
N LEU A 267 -46.57 14.83 10.38
CA LEU A 267 -47.30 15.95 11.00
C LEU A 267 -47.93 15.74 12.40
N GLU A 268 -47.58 16.61 13.35
CA GLU A 268 -48.53 17.20 14.30
C GLU A 268 -48.30 18.72 14.44
N PHE A 269 -49.38 19.47 14.66
CA PHE A 269 -49.39 20.94 14.82
C PHE A 269 -49.50 21.32 16.31
N SER A 270 -48.77 22.36 16.72
CA SER A 270 -49.26 23.36 17.69
C SER A 270 -48.35 24.59 17.74
N ASP A 271 -48.94 25.76 17.97
CA ASP A 271 -48.31 27.07 17.85
C ASP A 271 -47.56 27.58 19.11
N ASP A 272 -47.07 28.82 18.99
CA ASP A 272 -46.83 29.86 20.00
C ASP A 272 -45.43 30.18 20.58
N GLU A 273 -45.09 31.46 20.36
CA GLU A 273 -44.37 32.42 21.21
C GLU A 273 -42.86 32.31 21.58
N LYS A 274 -42.14 33.28 20.97
CA LYS A 274 -41.08 34.16 21.54
C LYS A 274 -39.60 33.68 21.66
N PRO A 275 -38.65 34.40 21.03
CA PRO A 275 -37.22 34.05 21.06
C PRO A 275 -36.48 34.55 22.32
N LYS A 276 -36.05 33.64 23.19
CA LYS A 276 -35.15 33.96 24.32
C LYS A 276 -33.69 34.09 23.84
N LYS A 277 -33.19 35.32 23.74
CA LYS A 277 -31.81 35.69 23.35
C LYS A 277 -30.76 34.84 24.09
N LYS A 278 -30.12 33.89 23.39
CA LYS A 278 -28.93 33.16 23.87
C LYS A 278 -27.70 33.66 23.13
N LYS A 279 -26.64 33.97 23.89
CA LYS A 279 -25.39 34.55 23.37
C LYS A 279 -24.78 33.67 22.29
N ALA A 280 -24.27 34.28 21.21
CA ALA A 280 -23.64 33.58 20.11
C ALA A 280 -22.37 32.83 20.56
N ARG A 281 -22.55 31.57 21.00
CA ARG A 281 -21.47 30.61 21.22
C ARG A 281 -20.92 30.20 19.85
N LYS A 282 -20.10 31.09 19.26
CA LYS A 282 -19.39 30.91 17.99
C LYS A 282 -18.87 29.47 17.94
N GLU A 283 -19.36 28.68 16.99
CA GLU A 283 -19.00 27.28 16.92
C GLU A 283 -17.50 27.16 16.73
N LYS A 284 -16.81 26.59 17.74
CA LYS A 284 -15.42 26.20 17.59
C LYS A 284 -15.38 24.96 16.73
N THR A 285 -15.45 25.18 15.42
CA THR A 285 -14.96 24.24 14.41
C THR A 285 -13.60 23.73 14.90
N LYS A 286 -13.41 22.41 14.87
CA LYS A 286 -12.18 21.78 15.37
C LYS A 286 -11.07 22.01 14.35
N GLU A 287 -10.55 23.22 14.37
CA GLU A 287 -9.40 23.67 13.59
C GLU A 287 -8.24 22.67 13.78
N ARG A 288 -7.78 22.13 12.66
CA ARG A 288 -6.70 21.16 12.57
C ARG A 288 -5.84 21.53 11.40
N VAL A 289 -4.54 21.40 11.56
CA VAL A 289 -3.53 21.58 10.53
C VAL A 289 -2.82 20.25 10.29
N ARG A 290 -2.33 20.04 9.08
CA ARG A 290 -1.33 19.00 8.80
C ARG A 290 0.00 19.69 8.56
N CYS A 291 1.06 19.20 9.19
CA CYS A 291 2.40 19.70 8.96
C CYS A 291 3.38 18.54 8.80
N SER A 292 4.38 18.74 7.94
CA SER A 292 5.65 18.02 8.02
C SER A 292 6.64 18.86 8.83
N HIS A 293 7.60 18.23 9.51
CA HIS A 293 8.66 18.95 10.20
C HIS A 293 10.05 18.35 9.98
N ILE A 294 11.08 19.19 10.10
CA ILE A 294 12.49 18.78 10.27
C ILE A 294 12.88 19.22 11.67
N LEU A 295 13.00 18.28 12.60
CA LEU A 295 13.59 18.48 13.93
C LEU A 295 15.08 18.19 13.89
N VAL A 296 15.90 19.11 14.42
CA VAL A 296 17.31 18.87 14.80
C VAL A 296 17.44 19.05 16.32
N LYS A 297 18.11 18.10 16.97
CA LYS A 297 18.34 18.10 18.42
C LYS A 297 19.70 18.67 18.80
N HIS A 298 19.82 19.05 20.06
CA HIS A 298 21.03 19.55 20.70
C HIS A 298 21.15 18.94 22.10
N ARG A 299 22.30 19.11 22.75
CA ARG A 299 22.59 18.65 24.12
C ARG A 299 21.55 19.08 25.17
N GLY A 300 20.86 20.20 24.95
CA GLY A 300 19.81 20.74 25.82
C GLY A 300 18.39 20.21 25.52
N SER A 301 18.19 19.43 24.46
CA SER A 301 16.88 18.84 24.15
C SER A 301 16.49 17.79 25.19
N ARG A 302 15.23 17.79 25.64
CA ARG A 302 14.62 16.91 26.67
C ARG A 302 14.87 15.40 26.49
N ARG A 303 15.21 14.97 25.27
CA ARG A 303 15.82 13.66 24.99
C ARG A 303 16.92 13.87 23.94
N PRO A 304 18.20 14.03 24.32
CA PRO A 304 19.31 14.33 23.42
C PRO A 304 19.82 13.04 22.76
N SER A 305 18.92 12.33 22.10
CA SER A 305 19.14 11.07 21.37
C SER A 305 18.06 10.88 20.31
N SER A 306 18.40 10.28 19.18
CA SER A 306 17.50 10.07 18.06
C SER A 306 17.59 8.64 17.52
N TRP A 307 17.01 8.41 16.34
CA TRP A 307 17.16 7.15 15.61
C TRP A 307 18.46 7.10 14.79
N ARG A 308 19.14 8.26 14.58
CA ARG A 308 20.47 8.33 13.96
C ARG A 308 21.59 8.21 15.00
N GLU A 309 21.45 8.94 16.11
CA GLU A 309 22.53 9.19 17.07
C GLU A 309 22.09 8.83 18.50
N VAL A 310 22.88 7.96 19.16
CA VAL A 310 22.59 7.43 20.50
C VAL A 310 22.68 8.52 21.58
N THR A 311 23.63 9.45 21.41
CA THR A 311 23.83 10.62 22.28
C THR A 311 24.17 11.81 21.39
N ILE A 312 23.45 12.93 21.55
CA ILE A 312 23.59 14.14 20.74
C ILE A 312 24.25 15.23 21.58
N THR A 313 25.49 15.56 21.23
CA THR A 313 26.37 16.46 21.99
C THR A 313 26.40 17.90 21.49
N ILE A 314 25.87 18.15 20.28
CA ILE A 314 25.94 19.46 19.60
C ILE A 314 25.25 20.57 20.40
N SER A 315 25.71 21.81 20.23
CA SER A 315 25.15 22.99 20.87
C SER A 315 23.77 23.37 20.30
N GLU A 316 23.08 24.31 20.94
CA GLU A 316 21.82 24.82 20.38
C GLU A 316 22.07 25.71 19.15
N GLU A 317 23.22 26.38 19.16
CA GLU A 317 23.72 27.27 18.11
C GLU A 317 24.04 26.46 16.84
N GLU A 318 24.77 25.35 16.96
CA GLU A 318 25.07 24.41 15.87
C GLU A 318 23.80 23.75 15.32
N ALA A 319 22.82 23.46 16.18
CA ALA A 319 21.52 22.95 15.75
C ALA A 319 20.70 24.01 14.99
N LEU A 320 20.80 25.28 15.41
CA LEU A 320 20.16 26.42 14.73
C LEU A 320 20.79 26.71 13.37
N GLU A 321 22.12 26.59 13.25
CA GLU A 321 22.84 26.73 11.96
C GLU A 321 22.43 25.65 10.97
N LYS A 322 22.46 24.37 11.36
CA LYS A 322 21.96 23.27 10.52
C LYS A 322 20.51 23.49 10.07
N ILE A 323 19.66 24.02 10.95
CA ILE A 323 18.28 24.37 10.64
C ILE A 323 18.18 25.57 9.67
N LYS A 324 19.04 26.59 9.79
CA LYS A 324 19.13 27.70 8.82
C LYS A 324 19.59 27.21 7.45
N ASP A 325 20.59 26.33 7.39
CA ASP A 325 21.09 25.76 6.13
C ASP A 325 20.03 24.92 5.42
N PHE A 326 19.27 24.12 6.16
CA PHE A 326 18.10 23.41 5.62
C PHE A 326 17.01 24.40 5.18
N ARG A 327 16.69 25.44 5.96
CA ARG A 327 15.69 26.46 5.56
C ARG A 327 16.09 27.16 4.26
N LYS A 328 17.36 27.51 4.08
CA LYS A 328 17.87 28.11 2.83
C LYS A 328 17.62 27.18 1.63
N GLN A 329 18.11 25.94 1.71
CA GLN A 329 17.89 24.92 0.66
C GLN A 329 16.41 24.67 0.33
N LEU A 330 15.50 24.93 1.28
CA LEU A 330 14.06 24.76 1.11
C LEU A 330 13.36 26.01 0.55
N VAL A 331 13.84 27.21 0.84
CA VAL A 331 13.37 28.44 0.18
C VAL A 331 13.79 28.42 -1.30
N ASP A 332 15.03 28.00 -1.58
CA ASP A 332 15.58 27.86 -2.94
C ASP A 332 14.88 26.76 -3.77
N ALA A 333 14.08 25.87 -3.14
CA ALA A 333 13.45 24.72 -3.78
C ALA A 333 12.20 25.04 -4.63
N GLY A 334 11.55 26.19 -4.41
CA GLY A 334 10.35 26.61 -5.14
C GLY A 334 9.25 25.53 -5.17
N SER A 335 8.82 25.12 -6.37
CA SER A 335 7.79 24.08 -6.54
C SER A 335 8.22 22.67 -6.09
N GLN A 336 9.52 22.41 -5.94
CA GLN A 336 10.05 21.14 -5.42
C GLN A 336 10.13 21.10 -3.88
N LEU A 337 9.72 22.17 -3.19
CA LEU A 337 9.75 22.29 -1.73
C LEU A 337 9.24 21.03 -0.99
N PRO A 338 8.07 20.43 -1.30
CA PRO A 338 7.60 19.24 -0.56
C PRO A 338 8.52 18.02 -0.70
N ASP A 339 9.07 17.78 -1.90
CA ASP A 339 9.94 16.63 -2.17
C ASP A 339 11.33 16.81 -1.57
N ILE A 340 11.88 18.03 -1.59
CA ILE A 340 13.17 18.35 -0.97
C ILE A 340 13.03 18.36 0.56
N PHE A 341 11.92 18.87 1.10
CA PHE A 341 11.58 18.79 2.52
C PHE A 341 11.54 17.33 2.99
N GLY A 342 10.85 16.46 2.25
CA GLY A 342 10.77 15.03 2.57
C GLY A 342 12.13 14.36 2.62
N LYS A 343 12.99 14.60 1.62
CA LYS A 343 14.37 14.06 1.55
C LYS A 343 15.26 14.54 2.71
N ILE A 344 15.17 15.83 3.07
CA ILE A 344 15.92 16.39 4.21
C ILE A 344 15.39 15.81 5.53
N ALA A 345 14.06 15.69 5.69
CA ALA A 345 13.46 15.09 6.88
C ALA A 345 13.83 13.61 7.06
N GLU A 346 13.78 12.81 5.99
CA GLU A 346 14.17 11.40 5.98
C GLU A 346 15.65 11.20 6.36
N LYS A 347 16.55 12.02 5.81
CA LYS A 347 18.00 11.85 6.00
C LYS A 347 18.53 12.47 7.29
N PHE A 348 17.98 13.62 7.71
CA PHE A 348 18.58 14.47 8.73
C PHE A 348 17.71 14.78 9.93
N SER A 349 16.40 14.48 9.95
CA SER A 349 15.59 14.79 11.14
C SER A 349 15.79 13.78 12.27
N ASP A 350 15.94 14.27 13.50
CA ASP A 350 15.98 13.48 14.73
C ASP A 350 14.61 12.97 15.22
N CYS A 351 13.52 13.32 14.55
CA CYS A 351 12.19 12.82 14.90
C CYS A 351 11.88 11.46 14.26
N SER A 352 11.04 10.66 14.91
CA SER A 352 10.58 9.36 14.39
C SER A 352 9.58 9.47 13.23
N SER A 353 9.18 10.69 12.86
CA SER A 353 8.47 11.05 11.62
C SER A 353 9.38 11.09 10.38
N ALA A 354 10.72 11.07 10.56
CA ALA A 354 11.69 11.05 9.46
C ALA A 354 11.34 9.98 8.41
N LYS A 355 11.04 8.75 8.86
CA LYS A 355 10.58 7.58 8.06
C LYS A 355 9.31 7.80 7.20
N SER A 356 8.74 9.00 7.19
CA SER A 356 7.49 9.39 6.53
C SER A 356 7.57 10.84 6.06
N ALA A 357 8.72 11.24 5.48
CA ALA A 357 8.97 12.59 4.97
C ALA A 357 8.73 13.72 6.00
N GLY A 358 8.88 13.41 7.29
CA GLY A 358 8.63 14.35 8.40
C GLY A 358 7.15 14.61 8.72
N ASP A 359 6.20 13.96 8.04
CA ASP A 359 4.75 14.17 8.23
C ASP A 359 4.29 13.81 9.66
N LEU A 360 3.55 14.73 10.28
CA LEU A 360 2.92 14.55 11.59
C LEU A 360 1.43 14.19 11.49
N GLY A 361 0.86 14.19 10.27
CA GLY A 361 -0.57 14.07 10.06
C GLY A 361 -1.36 15.26 10.60
N PHE A 362 -2.69 15.15 10.61
CA PHE A 362 -3.56 16.24 11.09
C PHE A 362 -3.63 16.27 12.62
N PHE A 363 -3.16 17.34 13.25
CA PHE A 363 -3.34 17.60 14.69
C PHE A 363 -4.23 18.83 14.94
N GLY A 364 -4.89 18.85 16.09
CA GLY A 364 -5.65 20.00 16.59
C GLY A 364 -4.88 20.70 17.69
N ARG A 365 -5.40 21.85 18.17
CA ARG A 365 -4.79 22.59 19.28
C ARG A 365 -4.69 21.76 20.58
N ARG A 366 -3.71 22.09 21.42
CA ARG A 366 -3.26 21.38 22.63
C ARG A 366 -2.75 19.96 22.36
N ARG A 367 -2.04 19.76 21.23
CA ARG A 367 -1.44 18.46 20.85
C ARG A 367 0.07 18.51 20.65
N MET A 368 0.64 19.68 20.37
CA MET A 368 2.09 19.87 20.25
C MET A 368 2.60 20.76 21.39
N GLN A 369 3.92 20.96 21.47
CA GLN A 369 4.47 21.99 22.37
C GLN A 369 4.03 23.37 21.89
N LYS A 370 3.77 24.30 22.82
CA LYS A 370 3.16 25.60 22.49
C LYS A 370 3.86 26.37 21.35
N PRO A 371 5.20 26.54 21.31
CA PRO A 371 5.86 27.26 20.22
C PRO A 371 5.66 26.58 18.85
N PHE A 372 5.72 25.25 18.81
CA PHE A 372 5.47 24.46 17.60
C PHE A 372 4.02 24.59 17.12
N GLU A 373 3.08 24.58 18.06
CA GLU A 373 1.65 24.70 17.77
C GLU A 373 1.30 26.12 17.28
N ASP A 374 1.72 27.16 18.00
CA ASP A 374 1.43 28.55 17.62
C ASP A 374 2.00 28.88 16.23
N ALA A 375 3.20 28.38 15.90
CA ALA A 375 3.76 28.49 14.55
C ALA A 375 2.98 27.66 13.51
N SER A 376 2.66 26.39 13.79
CA SER A 376 1.94 25.50 12.86
C SER A 376 0.55 26.01 12.47
N PHE A 377 -0.13 26.71 13.39
CA PHE A 377 -1.44 27.33 13.15
C PHE A 377 -1.37 28.74 12.55
N ALA A 378 -0.18 29.38 12.53
CA ALA A 378 0.02 30.67 11.86
C ALA A 378 0.31 30.51 10.36
N LEU A 379 0.97 29.42 9.95
CA LEU A 379 1.31 29.13 8.55
C LEU A 379 0.08 28.95 7.64
N SER A 380 0.20 29.43 6.41
CA SER A 380 -0.65 29.07 5.26
C SER A 380 -0.31 27.67 4.72
N ILE A 381 -1.22 27.03 3.97
CA ILE A 381 -0.91 25.73 3.35
C ILE A 381 0.14 25.92 2.24
N GLY A 382 1.23 25.15 2.29
CA GLY A 382 2.43 25.31 1.46
C GLY A 382 3.52 26.18 2.09
N GLU A 383 3.24 26.86 3.21
CA GLU A 383 4.17 27.80 3.84
C GLU A 383 5.18 27.11 4.76
N LEU A 384 6.39 27.67 4.82
CA LEU A 384 7.55 27.14 5.53
C LEU A 384 7.98 28.09 6.67
N SER A 385 7.98 27.62 7.91
CA SER A 385 8.28 28.43 9.09
C SER A 385 9.74 28.85 9.20
N GLU A 386 9.96 29.97 9.89
CA GLU A 386 11.23 30.25 10.57
C GLU A 386 11.59 29.15 11.61
N PRO A 387 12.86 29.09 12.08
CA PRO A 387 13.30 28.14 13.10
C PRO A 387 12.52 28.23 14.41
N VAL A 388 11.76 27.18 14.76
CA VAL A 388 10.94 27.11 15.97
C VAL A 388 11.67 26.32 17.08
N ARG A 389 12.01 26.99 18.17
CA ARG A 389 12.61 26.40 19.37
C ARG A 389 11.58 25.69 20.25
N THR A 390 11.91 24.51 20.78
CA THR A 390 11.07 23.72 21.70
C THR A 390 11.93 22.91 22.68
N GLU A 391 11.34 22.32 23.73
CA GLU A 391 12.04 21.36 24.59
C GLU A 391 12.58 20.14 23.82
N SER A 392 12.02 19.83 22.64
CA SER A 392 12.45 18.68 21.82
C SER A 392 13.63 19.00 20.90
N GLY A 393 14.07 20.26 20.84
CA GLY A 393 15.03 20.78 19.87
C GLY A 393 14.41 21.82 18.93
N ILE A 394 15.11 22.11 17.83
CA ILE A 394 14.76 23.18 16.89
C ILE A 394 14.10 22.58 15.64
N HIS A 395 13.02 23.21 15.18
CA HIS A 395 12.20 22.72 14.06
C HIS A 395 12.13 23.70 12.89
N ILE A 396 12.07 23.16 11.68
CA ILE A 396 11.40 23.81 10.53
C ILE A 396 10.05 23.11 10.34
N ILE A 397 8.99 23.87 10.07
CA ILE A 397 7.63 23.37 9.88
C ILE A 397 7.17 23.73 8.46
N LEU A 398 6.70 22.76 7.70
CA LEU A 398 6.01 22.95 6.41
C LEU A 398 4.54 22.57 6.60
N ARG A 399 3.60 23.50 6.39
CA ARG A 399 2.17 23.17 6.49
C ARG A 399 1.68 22.52 5.19
N THR A 400 1.06 21.36 5.31
CA THR A 400 0.63 20.47 4.21
C THR A 400 -0.88 20.18 4.20
N GLY A 401 -1.65 20.87 5.05
CA GLY A 401 -3.12 20.79 5.16
C GLY A 401 -3.69 21.60 6.32
#